data_AF-A0A0B5HQK6-F1
#
_entry.id   AF-A0A0B5HQK6-F1
#
_cell.length_a   1.000
_cell.length_b   1.000
_cell.length_c   1.000
_cell.angle_alpha   90.00
_cell.angle_beta   90.00
_cell.angle_gamma   90.00
#
_symmetry.space_group_name_H-M   'P 1'
#
loop_
_entity.id
_entity.type
_entity.pdbx_description
1 polymer ?
#
loop_
_entity_poly.entity_id
_entity_poly.type
_entity_poly.pdbx_seq_one_letter_code
_entity_poly.pdbx_strand_id
1 'polypeptide(L)'
;MVLEGLIFPAKAERKPWELFFLGALYASIGMILALWIFRSEASMIMVLLTVVACLPLVYRTFKREEKKDTLINEERTLLREHGKALKFLMYLFFGFIVAYAVWFVFLPESLASSLFKVQATTINQINSKIIGNTINDNVLFQIFFNNLRVLFFAILFAFFYGAGAIFILTWNASVIGVAIGGFAKDKISHLGSYFFSIPLAIGRYMTHGIFEILAYFVGGLAGGIISVAIINHDINSDKFKVIMRDSLDLILLSIILLVIAALVEVFITPIIFS
;
A
#
# COMPACT_ATOMS: atom_id res chain seq x y z
N MET A 1 12.27 -3.12 19.26
CA MET A 1 13.30 -2.88 18.23
C MET A 1 13.86 -1.47 18.39
N VAL A 2 15.14 -1.23 18.08
CA VAL A 2 15.79 0.10 18.23
C VAL A 2 15.05 1.21 17.47
N LEU A 3 14.43 0.87 16.33
CA LEU A 3 13.58 1.78 15.54
C LEU A 3 12.23 2.13 16.21
N GLU A 4 11.75 1.34 17.17
CA GLU A 4 10.53 1.66 17.95
C GLU A 4 10.73 2.88 18.86
N GLY A 5 11.96 3.21 19.23
CA GLY A 5 12.26 4.38 20.05
C GLY A 5 12.07 5.71 19.32
N LEU A 6 11.98 5.69 17.98
CA LEU A 6 11.91 6.92 17.18
C LEU A 6 10.51 7.53 17.19
N ILE A 7 9.43 6.73 17.18
CA ILE A 7 8.06 7.25 17.07
C ILE A 7 7.05 6.38 17.85
N PHE A 8 6.46 6.94 18.90
CA PHE A 8 5.28 6.36 19.56
C PHE A 8 4.03 6.53 18.68
N PRO A 9 3.15 5.51 18.56
CA PRO A 9 1.89 5.61 17.79
C PRO A 9 1.03 6.82 18.17
N ALA A 10 1.03 7.21 19.45
CA ALA A 10 0.29 8.37 19.95
C ALA A 10 0.85 9.73 19.50
N LYS A 11 2.17 9.82 19.25
CA LYS A 11 2.80 11.04 18.71
C LYS A 11 2.59 11.15 17.19
N ALA A 12 2.59 10.01 16.51
CA ALA A 12 2.41 9.93 15.06
C ALA A 12 0.98 10.24 14.59
N GLU A 13 -0.06 9.90 15.36
CA GLU A 13 -1.43 10.33 15.06
C GLU A 13 -1.60 11.85 15.08
N ARG A 14 -0.78 12.59 15.85
CA ARG A 14 -0.83 14.06 15.92
C ARG A 14 -0.13 14.75 14.76
N LYS A 15 0.84 14.09 14.11
CA LYS A 15 1.60 14.61 12.95
C LYS A 15 1.79 13.51 11.90
N PRO A 16 0.73 13.15 11.15
CA PRO A 16 0.77 12.00 10.25
C PRO A 16 1.76 12.15 9.08
N TRP A 17 2.12 13.38 8.71
CA TRP A 17 3.11 13.66 7.67
C TRP A 17 4.54 13.22 8.05
N GLU A 18 4.88 13.13 9.35
CA GLU A 18 6.21 12.65 9.78
C GLU A 18 6.42 11.18 9.36
N LEU A 19 5.34 10.41 9.21
CA LEU A 19 5.42 9.03 8.74
C LEU A 19 5.81 8.88 7.28
N PHE A 20 5.63 9.91 6.46
CA PHE A 20 6.16 9.90 5.11
C PHE A 20 7.68 9.72 5.13
N PHE A 21 8.38 10.51 5.93
CA PHE A 21 9.83 10.43 6.07
C PHE A 21 10.27 9.13 6.74
N LEU A 22 9.50 8.64 7.73
CA LEU A 22 9.77 7.35 8.34
C LEU A 22 9.65 6.20 7.32
N GLY A 23 8.59 6.21 6.51
CA GLY A 23 8.38 5.22 5.46
C GLY A 23 9.51 5.22 4.46
N ALA A 24 9.89 6.41 3.97
CA ALA A 24 11.01 6.57 3.05
C ALA A 24 12.33 6.07 3.64
N LEU A 25 12.57 6.33 4.93
CA LEU A 25 13.74 5.83 5.65
C LEU A 25 13.74 4.30 5.75
N TYR A 26 12.62 3.70 6.17
CA TYR A 26 12.51 2.24 6.30
C TYR A 26 12.70 1.52 4.96
N ALA A 27 12.07 2.01 3.89
CA ALA A 27 12.27 1.46 2.54
C ALA A 27 13.73 1.60 2.09
N SER A 28 14.35 2.77 2.32
CA SER A 28 15.75 3.00 1.95
C SER A 28 16.71 2.07 2.70
N ILE A 29 16.53 1.90 4.02
CA ILE A 29 17.33 0.97 4.82
C ILE A 29 17.12 -0.47 4.34
N GLY A 30 15.87 -0.87 4.09
CA GLY A 30 15.54 -2.20 3.57
C GLY A 30 16.24 -2.51 2.24
N MET A 31 16.25 -1.55 1.32
CA MET A 31 16.97 -1.68 0.04
C MET A 31 18.48 -1.75 0.21
N ILE A 32 19.08 -0.86 1.00
CA ILE A 32 20.53 -0.84 1.23
C ILE A 32 20.99 -2.17 1.83
N LEU A 33 20.28 -2.67 2.84
CA LEU A 33 20.60 -3.96 3.48
C LEU A 33 20.40 -5.14 2.52
N ALA A 34 19.34 -5.13 1.71
CA ALA A 34 19.10 -6.18 0.72
C ALA A 34 20.22 -6.22 -0.34
N LEU A 35 20.66 -5.07 -0.84
CA LEU A 35 21.77 -4.99 -1.78
C LEU A 35 23.10 -5.40 -1.17
N TRP A 36 23.34 -5.05 0.10
CA TRP A 36 24.61 -5.30 0.77
C TRP A 36 24.77 -6.77 1.18
N ILE A 37 23.72 -7.39 1.73
CA ILE A 37 23.80 -8.73 2.34
C ILE A 37 23.26 -9.81 1.40
N PHE A 38 22.22 -9.51 0.61
CA PHE A 38 21.44 -10.52 -0.12
C PHE A 38 21.26 -10.19 -1.60
N ARG A 39 22.35 -9.83 -2.28
CA ARG A 39 22.32 -9.28 -3.64
C ARG A 39 21.54 -10.13 -4.66
N SER A 40 21.59 -11.46 -4.57
CA SER A 40 20.89 -12.37 -5.49
C SER A 40 19.36 -12.38 -5.31
N GLU A 41 18.88 -12.17 -4.08
CA GLU A 41 17.46 -12.21 -3.71
C GLU A 41 16.93 -10.84 -3.27
N ALA A 42 17.65 -9.77 -3.64
CA ALA A 42 17.43 -8.43 -3.12
C ALA A 42 16.00 -7.91 -3.36
N SER A 43 15.35 -8.32 -4.45
CA SER A 43 13.98 -7.88 -4.80
C SER A 43 12.91 -8.25 -3.79
N MET A 44 12.90 -9.48 -3.28
CA MET A 44 11.93 -9.87 -2.26
C MET A 44 12.41 -9.45 -0.87
N ILE A 45 13.71 -9.52 -0.63
CA ILE A 45 14.28 -9.24 0.69
C ILE A 45 14.16 -7.75 1.06
N MET A 46 14.28 -6.82 0.12
CA MET A 46 14.06 -5.39 0.42
C MET A 46 12.63 -5.14 0.91
N VAL A 47 11.64 -5.83 0.34
CA VAL A 47 10.23 -5.72 0.74
C VAL A 47 10.07 -6.31 2.13
N LEU A 48 10.62 -7.50 2.37
CA LEU A 48 10.57 -8.17 3.67
C LEU A 48 11.21 -7.32 4.78
N LEU A 49 12.39 -6.74 4.55
CA LEU A 49 13.08 -5.92 5.54
C LEU A 49 12.30 -4.64 5.86
N THR A 50 11.70 -4.02 4.83
CA THR A 50 10.82 -2.86 5.02
C THR A 50 9.57 -3.23 5.83
N VAL A 51 8.97 -4.40 5.54
CA VAL A 51 7.86 -4.97 6.29
C VAL A 51 8.24 -5.18 7.75
N VAL A 52 9.38 -5.84 8.03
CA VAL A 52 9.86 -6.08 9.40
C VAL A 52 10.07 -4.77 10.17
N ALA A 53 10.59 -3.73 9.52
CA ALA A 53 10.80 -2.42 10.16
C ALA A 53 9.48 -1.72 10.55
N CYS A 54 8.43 -1.87 9.74
CA CYS A 54 7.15 -1.21 9.97
C CYS A 54 6.11 -2.06 10.73
N LEU A 55 6.31 -3.37 10.81
CA LEU A 55 5.37 -4.31 11.42
C LEU A 55 4.95 -3.92 12.86
N PRO A 56 5.87 -3.54 13.77
CA PRO A 56 5.48 -3.17 15.14
C PRO A 56 4.58 -1.93 15.17
N LEU A 57 4.82 -0.97 14.28
CA LEU A 57 4.04 0.26 14.18
C LEU A 57 2.61 -0.05 13.73
N VAL A 58 2.46 -0.83 12.65
CA VAL A 58 1.16 -1.20 12.08
C VAL A 58 0.35 -2.07 13.03
N TYR A 59 0.98 -3.08 13.63
CA TYR A 59 0.31 -3.96 14.61
C TYR A 59 -0.23 -3.17 15.82
N ARG A 60 0.57 -2.23 16.36
CA ARG A 60 0.12 -1.35 17.45
C ARG A 60 -1.04 -0.45 17.02
N THR A 61 -1.06 0.02 15.78
CA THR A 61 -2.19 0.79 15.24
C THR A 61 -3.45 -0.07 15.20
N PHE A 62 -3.41 -1.28 14.64
CA PHE A 62 -4.58 -2.17 14.57
C PHE A 62 -5.11 -2.53 15.96
N LYS A 63 -4.23 -2.82 16.91
CA LYS A 63 -4.61 -3.09 18.30
C LYS A 63 -5.25 -1.88 18.99
N ARG A 64 -4.95 -0.64 18.56
CA ARG A 64 -5.60 0.56 19.08
C ARG A 64 -6.96 0.78 18.43
N GLU A 65 -7.11 0.49 17.16
CA GLU A 65 -8.38 0.60 16.44
C GLU A 65 -9.41 -0.41 16.97
N GLU A 66 -9.04 -1.69 17.16
CA GLU A 66 -9.95 -2.68 17.75
C GLU A 66 -10.46 -2.27 19.15
N LYS A 67 -9.61 -1.63 19.96
CA LYS A 67 -10.03 -1.10 21.26
C LYS A 67 -11.08 0.01 21.11
N LYS A 68 -10.99 0.84 20.07
CA LYS A 68 -11.96 1.92 19.83
C LYS A 68 -13.33 1.35 19.46
N ASP A 69 -13.39 0.27 18.69
CA ASP A 69 -14.64 -0.41 18.31
C ASP A 69 -15.44 -0.87 19.55
N THR A 70 -14.75 -1.26 20.62
CA THR A 70 -15.40 -1.68 21.87
C THR A 70 -15.84 -0.52 22.77
N LEU A 71 -15.30 0.68 22.57
CA LEU A 71 -15.51 1.85 23.43
C LEU A 71 -16.46 2.88 22.80
N ILE A 72 -16.51 2.95 21.48
CA ILE A 72 -17.28 3.95 20.73
C ILE A 72 -18.53 3.27 20.15
N ASN A 73 -19.70 3.64 20.67
CA ASN A 73 -20.97 3.07 20.20
C ASN A 73 -21.53 3.77 18.95
N GLU A 74 -21.04 4.97 18.62
CA GLU A 74 -21.52 5.75 17.48
C GLU A 74 -20.67 5.50 16.23
N GLU A 75 -21.28 4.88 15.22
CA GLU A 75 -20.64 4.47 13.95
C GLU A 75 -19.96 5.65 13.21
N ARG A 76 -20.62 6.82 13.16
CA ARG A 76 -20.02 8.02 12.52
C ARG A 76 -18.73 8.47 13.20
N THR A 77 -18.71 8.42 14.52
CA THR A 77 -17.53 8.79 15.30
C THR A 77 -16.43 7.74 15.15
N LEU A 78 -16.81 6.45 15.08
CA LEU A 78 -15.89 5.35 14.84
C LEU A 78 -15.21 5.43 13.46
N LEU A 79 -15.99 5.61 12.39
CA LEU A 79 -15.45 5.80 11.02
C LEU A 79 -14.48 6.98 10.93
N ARG A 80 -14.75 8.06 11.67
CA ARG A 80 -13.84 9.21 11.74
C ARG A 80 -12.52 8.86 12.43
N GLU A 81 -12.54 8.01 13.44
CA GLU A 81 -11.32 7.51 14.09
C GLU A 81 -10.51 6.59 13.18
N HIS A 82 -11.16 5.64 12.49
CA HIS A 82 -10.52 4.83 11.46
C HIS A 82 -9.89 5.69 10.37
N GLY A 83 -10.56 6.77 9.95
CA GLY A 83 -10.01 7.75 9.02
C GLY A 83 -8.67 8.35 9.46
N LYS A 84 -8.44 8.52 10.77
CA LYS A 84 -7.13 8.99 11.29
C LYS A 84 -6.05 7.93 11.16
N ALA A 85 -6.37 6.67 11.48
CA ALA A 85 -5.46 5.54 11.32
C ALA A 85 -5.12 5.30 9.83
N LEU A 86 -6.12 5.37 8.95
CA LEU A 86 -5.93 5.27 7.51
C LEU A 86 -5.04 6.40 6.99
N LYS A 87 -5.30 7.66 7.38
CA LYS A 87 -4.43 8.79 7.00
C LYS A 87 -2.97 8.57 7.42
N PHE A 88 -2.75 8.08 8.63
CA PHE A 88 -1.43 7.71 9.14
C PHE A 88 -0.75 6.65 8.27
N LEU A 89 -1.48 5.59 7.90
CA LEU A 89 -0.95 4.49 7.08
C LEU A 89 -0.67 4.93 5.64
N MET A 90 -1.50 5.81 5.08
CA MET A 90 -1.30 6.39 3.75
C MET A 90 0.00 7.19 3.66
N TYR A 91 0.34 8.03 4.65
CA TYR A 91 1.61 8.77 4.61
C TYR A 91 2.82 7.83 4.67
N LEU A 92 2.77 6.79 5.51
CA LEU A 92 3.82 5.77 5.57
C LEU A 92 4.02 5.11 4.19
N PHE A 93 2.92 4.74 3.54
CA PHE A 93 2.91 4.12 2.21
C PHE A 93 3.47 5.04 1.12
N PHE A 94 3.09 6.33 1.12
CA PHE A 94 3.66 7.29 0.19
C PHE A 94 5.17 7.46 0.37
N GLY A 95 5.65 7.38 1.62
CA GLY A 95 7.08 7.31 1.91
C GLY A 95 7.76 6.13 1.19
N PHE A 96 7.15 4.95 1.23
CA PHE A 96 7.64 3.77 0.51
C PHE A 96 7.69 4.00 -1.00
N ILE A 97 6.60 4.46 -1.62
CA ILE A 97 6.54 4.71 -3.07
C ILE A 97 7.64 5.67 -3.50
N VAL A 98 7.76 6.82 -2.83
CA VAL A 98 8.72 7.85 -3.21
C VAL A 98 10.14 7.34 -3.04
N ALA A 99 10.45 6.63 -1.96
CA ALA A 99 11.77 6.03 -1.79
C ALA A 99 12.07 5.03 -2.93
N TYR A 100 11.18 4.07 -3.19
CA TYR A 100 11.40 3.09 -4.26
C TYR A 100 11.56 3.76 -5.64
N ALA A 101 10.74 4.77 -5.96
CA ALA A 101 10.83 5.51 -7.21
C ALA A 101 12.16 6.28 -7.34
N VAL A 102 12.56 7.02 -6.30
CA VAL A 102 13.82 7.77 -6.26
C VAL A 102 15.00 6.81 -6.42
N TRP A 103 15.06 5.73 -5.64
CA TRP A 103 16.14 4.76 -5.75
C TRP A 103 16.17 4.08 -7.13
N PHE A 104 15.02 3.74 -7.71
CA PHE A 104 14.96 3.20 -9.06
C PHE A 104 15.54 4.19 -10.09
N VAL A 105 15.22 5.48 -9.99
CA VAL A 105 15.69 6.53 -10.91
C VAL A 105 17.20 6.75 -10.79
N PHE A 106 17.73 6.88 -9.57
CA PHE A 106 19.12 7.30 -9.33
C PHE A 106 20.13 6.15 -9.26
N LEU A 107 19.70 4.90 -9.03
CA LEU A 107 20.63 3.77 -9.02
C LEU A 107 21.18 3.47 -10.43
N PRO A 108 22.44 3.01 -10.52
CA PRO A 108 22.98 2.42 -11.74
C PRO A 108 22.08 1.31 -12.27
N GLU A 109 21.94 1.23 -13.59
CA GLU A 109 20.98 0.33 -14.24
C GLU A 109 21.19 -1.15 -13.88
N SER A 110 22.44 -1.58 -13.69
CA SER A 110 22.76 -2.94 -13.26
C SER A 110 22.27 -3.26 -11.84
N LEU A 111 22.34 -2.29 -10.92
CA LEU A 111 21.83 -2.43 -9.55
C LEU A 111 20.31 -2.32 -9.53
N ALA A 112 19.73 -1.36 -10.23
CA ALA A 112 18.28 -1.19 -10.31
C ALA A 112 17.60 -2.44 -10.91
N SER A 113 18.15 -2.99 -11.99
CA SER A 113 17.64 -4.20 -12.64
C SER A 113 17.74 -5.44 -11.75
N SER A 114 18.79 -5.54 -10.92
CA SER A 114 18.92 -6.63 -9.95
C SER A 114 17.97 -6.45 -8.75
N LEU A 115 17.86 -5.23 -8.23
CA LEU A 115 17.06 -4.93 -7.05
C LEU A 115 15.56 -4.99 -7.34
N PHE A 116 15.10 -4.53 -8.49
CA PHE A 116 13.68 -4.42 -8.83
C PHE A 116 13.22 -5.44 -9.89
N LYS A 117 13.99 -6.52 -10.09
CA LYS A 117 13.76 -7.53 -11.13
C LYS A 117 12.34 -8.09 -11.10
N VAL A 118 11.88 -8.49 -9.91
CA VAL A 118 10.57 -9.14 -9.78
C VAL A 118 9.45 -8.12 -10.01
N GLN A 119 9.59 -6.90 -9.46
CA GLN A 119 8.63 -5.81 -9.66
C GLN A 119 8.49 -5.43 -11.14
N ALA A 120 9.61 -5.26 -11.84
CA ALA A 120 9.61 -4.98 -13.29
C ALA A 120 8.96 -6.10 -14.09
N THR A 121 9.23 -7.36 -13.73
CA THR A 121 8.60 -8.53 -14.36
C THR A 121 7.09 -8.55 -14.15
N THR A 122 6.61 -8.23 -12.94
CA THR A 122 5.18 -8.13 -12.63
C THR A 122 4.50 -7.04 -13.46
N ILE A 123 5.12 -5.86 -13.60
CA ILE A 123 4.59 -4.77 -14.45
C ILE A 123 4.43 -5.26 -15.89
N ASN A 124 5.45 -5.91 -16.44
CA ASN A 124 5.40 -6.43 -17.81
C ASN A 124 4.30 -7.48 -17.99
N GLN A 125 4.07 -8.35 -17.00
CA GLN A 125 2.98 -9.35 -17.03
C GLN A 125 1.60 -8.71 -16.97
N ILE A 126 1.42 -7.64 -16.18
CA ILE A 126 0.16 -6.90 -16.09
C ILE A 126 -0.11 -6.21 -17.44
N ASN A 127 0.88 -5.50 -17.97
CA ASN A 127 0.76 -4.78 -19.24
C ASN A 127 0.54 -5.72 -20.44
N SER A 128 1.25 -6.84 -20.52
CA SER A 128 1.08 -7.80 -21.62
C SER A 128 -0.30 -8.45 -21.61
N LYS A 129 -0.88 -8.70 -20.43
CA LYS A 129 -2.25 -9.20 -20.29
C LYS A 129 -3.29 -8.17 -20.75
N ILE A 130 -3.01 -6.88 -20.60
CA ILE A 130 -3.90 -5.80 -21.05
C ILE A 130 -3.79 -5.63 -22.57
N ILE A 131 -2.56 -5.61 -23.11
CA ILE A 131 -2.31 -5.37 -24.55
C ILE A 131 -2.68 -6.60 -25.40
N GLY A 132 -2.44 -7.82 -24.92
CA GLY A 132 -2.74 -9.07 -25.65
C GLY A 132 -4.24 -9.38 -25.79
N ASN A 133 -5.11 -8.61 -25.14
CA ASN A 133 -6.56 -8.80 -25.14
C ASN A 133 -7.29 -7.69 -25.93
N THR A 134 -6.59 -7.03 -26.87
CA THR A 134 -6.99 -5.84 -27.67
C THR A 134 -8.17 -6.06 -28.64
N ILE A 135 -9.01 -7.07 -28.43
CA ILE A 135 -10.27 -7.28 -29.15
C ILE A 135 -11.50 -7.24 -28.20
N ASN A 136 -11.36 -7.12 -26.87
CA ASN A 136 -12.51 -7.19 -25.95
C ASN A 136 -12.79 -5.93 -25.12
N ASP A 137 -14.07 -5.59 -25.04
CA ASP A 137 -14.73 -4.53 -24.26
C ASP A 137 -14.57 -4.59 -22.72
N ASN A 138 -13.59 -5.34 -22.19
CA ASN A 138 -13.53 -5.76 -20.78
C ASN A 138 -12.30 -5.25 -19.99
N VAL A 139 -11.60 -4.22 -20.46
CA VAL A 139 -10.42 -3.63 -19.78
C VAL A 139 -10.73 -3.21 -18.34
N LEU A 140 -11.89 -2.58 -18.12
CA LEU A 140 -12.36 -2.17 -16.79
C LEU A 140 -12.46 -3.36 -15.83
N PHE A 141 -13.11 -4.45 -16.24
CA PHE A 141 -13.26 -5.63 -15.41
C PHE A 141 -11.91 -6.28 -15.12
N GLN A 142 -11.01 -6.30 -16.11
CA GLN A 142 -9.67 -6.86 -15.92
C GLN A 142 -8.87 -6.10 -14.86
N ILE A 143 -8.89 -4.76 -14.88
CA ILE A 143 -8.27 -3.90 -13.87
C ILE A 143 -8.95 -4.12 -12.51
N PHE A 144 -10.28 -4.04 -12.45
CA PHE A 144 -11.04 -4.21 -11.23
C PHE A 144 -10.77 -5.57 -10.55
N PHE A 145 -10.84 -6.68 -11.27
CA PHE A 145 -10.60 -8.01 -10.70
C PHE A 145 -9.14 -8.24 -10.29
N ASN A 146 -8.18 -7.59 -10.95
CA ASN A 146 -6.79 -7.63 -10.53
C ASN A 146 -6.62 -6.94 -9.16
N ASN A 147 -7.20 -5.75 -9.00
CA ASN A 147 -7.16 -5.02 -7.73
C ASN A 147 -7.99 -5.70 -6.64
N LEU A 148 -9.14 -6.29 -6.98
CA LEU A 148 -9.94 -7.09 -6.05
C LEU A 148 -9.16 -8.28 -5.49
N ARG A 149 -8.32 -8.92 -6.31
CA ARG A 149 -7.42 -9.99 -5.85
C ARG A 149 -6.39 -9.48 -4.84
N VAL A 150 -5.81 -8.31 -5.06
CA VAL A 150 -4.87 -7.69 -4.13
C VAL A 150 -5.56 -7.37 -2.80
N LEU A 151 -6.76 -6.78 -2.84
CA LEU A 151 -7.58 -6.51 -1.67
C LEU A 151 -7.89 -7.78 -0.88
N PHE A 152 -8.33 -8.84 -1.57
CA PHE A 152 -8.62 -10.13 -0.94
C PHE A 152 -7.40 -10.68 -0.20
N PHE A 153 -6.21 -10.66 -0.84
CA PHE A 153 -4.99 -11.10 -0.17
C PHE A 153 -4.58 -10.18 0.99
N ALA A 154 -4.78 -8.86 0.89
CA ALA A 154 -4.51 -7.94 1.98
C ALA A 154 -5.38 -8.24 3.21
N ILE A 155 -6.70 -8.44 3.01
CA ILE A 155 -7.64 -8.84 4.07
C ILE A 155 -7.22 -10.18 4.67
N LEU A 156 -6.97 -11.18 3.84
CA LEU A 156 -6.62 -12.53 4.27
C LEU A 156 -5.31 -12.56 5.07
N PHE A 157 -4.28 -11.83 4.62
CA PHE A 157 -3.02 -11.74 5.33
C PHE A 157 -3.16 -10.97 6.65
N ALA A 158 -3.94 -9.90 6.70
CA ALA A 158 -4.24 -9.22 7.94
C ALA A 158 -5.01 -10.11 8.92
N PHE A 159 -5.97 -10.88 8.43
CA PHE A 159 -6.72 -11.83 9.24
C PHE A 159 -5.83 -12.89 9.90
N PHE A 160 -4.96 -13.55 9.13
CA PHE A 160 -4.12 -14.63 9.67
C PHE A 160 -2.90 -14.15 10.45
N TYR A 161 -2.28 -13.05 10.02
CA TYR A 161 -1.00 -12.58 10.58
C TYR A 161 -1.13 -11.24 11.32
N GLY A 162 -2.36 -10.78 11.61
CA GLY A 162 -2.66 -9.51 12.27
C GLY A 162 -2.32 -8.30 11.40
N ALA A 163 -1.06 -7.88 11.41
CA ALA A 163 -0.56 -6.78 10.58
C ALA A 163 -0.10 -7.23 9.19
N GLY A 164 -0.44 -8.45 8.76
CA GLY A 164 0.03 -9.06 7.51
C GLY A 164 -0.30 -8.31 6.23
N ALA A 165 -1.36 -7.49 6.21
CA ALA A 165 -1.67 -6.61 5.07
C ALA A 165 -0.47 -5.74 4.66
N ILE A 166 0.41 -5.37 5.61
CA ILE A 166 1.57 -4.52 5.32
C ILE A 166 2.54 -5.18 4.34
N PHE A 167 2.59 -6.51 4.28
CA PHE A 167 3.39 -7.22 3.30
C PHE A 167 2.89 -6.98 1.87
N ILE A 168 1.59 -7.20 1.65
CA ILE A 168 0.93 -6.97 0.37
C ILE A 168 1.03 -5.50 -0.06
N LEU A 169 0.87 -4.58 0.89
CA LEU A 169 0.96 -3.15 0.66
C LEU A 169 2.39 -2.72 0.34
N THR A 170 3.40 -3.15 1.10
CA THR A 170 4.80 -2.81 0.81
C THR A 170 5.25 -3.39 -0.52
N TRP A 171 4.79 -4.60 -0.86
CA TRP A 171 4.97 -5.18 -2.18
C TRP A 171 4.38 -4.28 -3.27
N ASN A 172 3.11 -3.90 -3.14
CA ASN A 172 2.42 -3.04 -4.09
C ASN A 172 3.11 -1.66 -4.22
N ALA A 173 3.55 -1.05 -3.12
CA ALA A 173 4.34 0.18 -3.12
C ALA A 173 5.64 0.05 -3.92
N SER A 174 6.32 -1.10 -3.83
CA SER A 174 7.54 -1.36 -4.61
C SER A 174 7.26 -1.46 -6.11
N VAL A 175 6.14 -2.09 -6.50
CA VAL A 175 5.69 -2.18 -7.90
C VAL A 175 5.34 -0.79 -8.44
N ILE A 176 4.54 -0.01 -7.69
CA ILE A 176 4.19 1.37 -8.07
C ILE A 176 5.44 2.24 -8.17
N GLY A 177 6.37 2.13 -7.21
CA GLY A 177 7.64 2.87 -7.23
C GLY A 177 8.46 2.61 -8.48
N VAL A 178 8.55 1.34 -8.92
CA VAL A 178 9.22 0.98 -10.18
C VAL A 178 8.47 1.49 -11.40
N ALA A 179 7.14 1.44 -11.41
CA ALA A 179 6.34 1.98 -12.52
C ALA A 179 6.54 3.50 -12.68
N ILE A 180 6.49 4.25 -11.57
CA ILE A 180 6.78 5.69 -11.53
C ILE A 180 8.22 5.95 -11.97
N GLY A 181 9.19 5.23 -11.42
CA GLY A 181 10.60 5.42 -11.75
C GLY A 181 10.94 5.09 -13.21
N GLY A 182 10.32 4.05 -13.77
CA GLY A 182 10.43 3.67 -15.18
C GLY A 182 9.87 4.74 -16.11
N PHE A 183 8.66 5.22 -15.83
CA PHE A 183 8.06 6.32 -16.60
C PHE A 183 8.87 7.61 -16.47
N ALA A 184 9.41 7.91 -15.29
CA ALA A 184 10.29 9.05 -15.10
C ALA A 184 11.57 8.93 -15.93
N LYS A 185 12.24 7.77 -15.95
CA LYS A 185 13.44 7.53 -16.78
C LYS A 185 13.15 7.70 -18.28
N ASP A 186 12.02 7.18 -18.75
CA ASP A 186 11.56 7.35 -20.13
C ASP A 186 11.35 8.84 -20.47
N LYS A 187 10.67 9.60 -19.61
CA LYS A 187 10.50 11.04 -19.83
C LYS A 187 11.81 11.83 -19.72
N ILE A 188 12.74 11.43 -18.86
CA ILE A 188 14.06 12.05 -18.76
C ILE A 188 14.85 11.87 -20.05
N SER A 189 14.85 10.68 -20.67
CA SER A 189 15.56 10.46 -21.93
C SER A 189 14.97 11.27 -23.08
N HIS A 190 13.66 11.52 -23.07
CA HIS A 190 12.97 12.28 -24.12
C HIS A 190 12.95 13.80 -23.90
N LEU A 191 12.81 14.30 -22.66
CA LEU A 191 12.60 15.72 -22.33
C LEU A 191 13.81 16.37 -21.64
N GLY A 192 14.80 15.59 -21.18
CA GLY A 192 16.02 16.10 -20.53
C GLY A 192 15.84 16.71 -19.13
N SER A 193 14.61 16.77 -18.58
CA SER A 193 14.34 17.40 -17.29
C SER A 193 13.82 16.43 -16.24
N TYR A 194 14.66 16.15 -15.24
CA TYR A 194 14.30 15.38 -14.03
C TYR A 194 13.20 16.06 -13.22
N PHE A 195 13.22 17.39 -13.17
CA PHE A 195 12.35 18.18 -12.29
C PHE A 195 10.87 18.07 -12.67
N PHE A 196 10.57 17.96 -13.97
CA PHE A 196 9.18 17.79 -14.44
C PHE A 196 8.78 16.31 -14.57
N SER A 197 9.73 15.42 -14.88
CA SER A 197 9.43 14.02 -15.18
C SER A 197 8.93 13.22 -13.97
N ILE A 198 9.54 13.42 -12.79
CA ILE A 198 9.18 12.67 -11.57
C ILE A 198 7.80 13.09 -11.04
N PRO A 199 7.48 14.39 -10.85
CA PRO A 199 6.15 14.79 -10.41
C PRO A 199 5.04 14.39 -11.39
N LEU A 200 5.30 14.45 -12.70
CA LEU A 200 4.35 14.00 -13.72
C LEU A 200 4.10 12.49 -13.62
N ALA A 201 5.17 11.70 -13.45
CA ALA A 201 5.07 10.25 -13.23
C ALA A 201 4.21 9.92 -12.02
N ILE A 202 4.49 10.57 -10.88
CA ILE A 202 3.72 10.39 -9.64
C ILE A 202 2.27 10.79 -9.89
N GLY A 203 2.02 11.95 -10.50
CA GLY A 203 0.67 12.44 -10.79
C GLY A 203 -0.16 11.44 -11.59
N ARG A 204 0.42 10.83 -12.62
CA ARG A 204 -0.25 9.84 -13.48
C ARG A 204 -0.74 8.62 -12.71
N TYR A 205 0.09 8.04 -11.84
CA TYR A 205 -0.28 6.84 -11.09
C TYR A 205 -1.14 7.16 -9.86
N MET A 206 -1.03 8.36 -9.30
CA MET A 206 -1.78 8.73 -8.10
C MET A 206 -3.22 9.17 -8.36
N THR A 207 -3.64 9.39 -9.62
CA THR A 207 -5.05 9.72 -9.94
C THR A 207 -6.02 8.65 -9.48
N HIS A 208 -5.73 7.38 -9.82
CA HIS A 208 -6.51 6.22 -9.41
C HIS A 208 -5.87 5.54 -8.20
N GLY A 209 -4.53 5.51 -8.12
CA GLY A 209 -3.80 4.81 -7.07
C GLY A 209 -4.16 5.25 -5.64
N ILE A 210 -4.49 6.53 -5.44
CA ILE A 210 -4.97 7.01 -4.11
C ILE A 210 -6.19 6.23 -3.62
N PHE A 211 -7.14 5.93 -4.52
CA PHE A 211 -8.37 5.21 -4.20
C PHE A 211 -8.10 3.72 -4.00
N GLU A 212 -7.22 3.12 -4.81
CA GLU A 212 -6.83 1.70 -4.68
C GLU A 212 -6.11 1.42 -3.37
N ILE A 213 -5.09 2.24 -3.06
CA ILE A 213 -4.28 2.07 -1.85
C ILE A 213 -5.17 2.29 -0.61
N LEU A 214 -6.06 3.29 -0.66
CA LEU A 214 -7.02 3.53 0.42
C LEU A 214 -7.94 2.31 0.60
N ALA A 215 -8.47 1.73 -0.49
CA ALA A 215 -9.27 0.51 -0.41
C ALA A 215 -8.50 -0.64 0.25
N TYR A 216 -7.24 -0.87 -0.13
CA TYR A 216 -6.41 -1.92 0.47
C TYR A 216 -6.15 -1.69 1.95
N PHE A 217 -5.95 -0.44 2.38
CA PHE A 217 -5.81 -0.13 3.80
C PHE A 217 -7.11 -0.29 4.58
N VAL A 218 -8.25 0.10 4.01
CA VAL A 218 -9.57 -0.10 4.64
C VAL A 218 -9.84 -1.59 4.82
N GLY A 219 -9.66 -2.41 3.79
CA GLY A 219 -9.82 -3.87 3.89
C GLY A 219 -8.79 -4.51 4.81
N GLY A 220 -7.52 -4.10 4.73
CA GLY A 220 -6.45 -4.59 5.60
C GLY A 220 -6.68 -4.24 7.07
N LEU A 221 -7.23 -3.05 7.37
CA LEU A 221 -7.64 -2.65 8.70
C LEU A 221 -8.77 -3.54 9.22
N ALA A 222 -9.82 -3.77 8.41
CA ALA A 222 -10.91 -4.67 8.75
C ALA A 222 -10.42 -6.09 9.05
N GLY A 223 -9.58 -6.67 8.19
CA GLY A 223 -8.98 -7.99 8.43
C GLY A 223 -8.13 -8.04 9.70
N GLY A 224 -7.37 -6.98 9.98
CA GLY A 224 -6.53 -6.87 11.18
C GLY A 224 -7.33 -6.71 12.47
N ILE A 225 -8.42 -5.94 12.44
CA ILE A 225 -9.36 -5.79 13.55
C ILE A 225 -10.01 -7.14 13.87
N ILE A 226 -10.53 -7.86 12.86
CA ILE A 226 -11.10 -9.21 13.04
C ILE A 226 -10.06 -10.15 13.68
N SER A 227 -8.81 -10.13 13.19
CA SER A 227 -7.71 -10.94 13.74
C SER A 227 -7.52 -10.70 15.23
N VAL A 228 -7.45 -9.44 15.64
CA VAL A 228 -7.28 -9.05 17.05
C VAL A 228 -8.52 -9.42 17.88
N ALA A 229 -9.72 -9.26 17.32
CA ALA A 229 -10.97 -9.55 18.00
C ALA A 229 -11.14 -11.04 18.32
N ILE A 230 -10.73 -11.95 17.42
CA ILE A 230 -10.75 -13.41 17.65
C ILE A 230 -9.85 -13.79 18.84
N ILE A 231 -8.74 -13.08 19.03
CA ILE A 231 -7.78 -13.35 20.11
C ILE A 231 -8.29 -12.80 21.44
N ASN A 232 -8.95 -11.62 21.42
CA ASN A 232 -9.31 -10.88 22.62
C ASN A 232 -10.72 -11.16 23.16
N HIS A 233 -11.63 -11.67 22.33
CA HIS A 233 -13.03 -11.89 22.71
C HIS A 233 -13.50 -13.30 22.33
N ASP A 234 -14.47 -13.83 23.08
CA ASP A 234 -15.17 -15.05 22.69
C ASP A 234 -15.97 -14.82 21.40
N ILE A 235 -15.88 -15.78 20.47
CA ILE A 235 -16.55 -15.73 19.15
C ILE A 235 -18.08 -15.55 19.29
N ASN A 236 -18.67 -16.03 20.39
CA ASN A 236 -20.10 -15.92 20.65
C ASN A 236 -20.51 -14.64 21.39
N SER A 237 -19.56 -13.81 21.81
CA SER A 237 -19.84 -12.58 22.56
C SER A 237 -20.52 -11.53 21.68
N ASP A 238 -21.38 -10.71 22.29
CA ASP A 238 -22.03 -9.60 21.57
C ASP A 238 -21.01 -8.56 21.09
N LYS A 239 -19.90 -8.40 21.83
CA LYS A 239 -18.77 -7.56 21.42
C LYS A 239 -18.15 -8.04 20.11
N PHE A 240 -17.89 -9.34 19.99
CA PHE A 240 -17.35 -9.92 18.77
C PHE A 240 -18.29 -9.71 17.57
N LYS A 241 -19.60 -9.89 17.76
CA LYS A 241 -20.61 -9.66 16.70
C LYS A 241 -20.63 -8.21 16.23
N VAL A 242 -20.51 -7.25 17.14
CA VAL A 242 -20.44 -5.82 16.80
C VAL A 242 -19.19 -5.52 15.97
N ILE A 243 -18.01 -5.99 16.41
CA ILE A 243 -16.75 -5.81 15.70
C ILE A 243 -16.80 -6.45 14.30
N MET A 244 -17.38 -7.65 14.21
CA MET A 244 -17.54 -8.35 12.93
C MET A 244 -18.42 -7.57 11.96
N ARG A 245 -19.54 -6.99 12.44
CA ARG A 245 -20.43 -6.19 11.58
C ARG A 245 -19.70 -4.95 11.06
N ASP A 246 -19.04 -4.20 11.93
CA ASP A 246 -18.29 -3.01 11.54
C ASP A 246 -17.16 -3.34 10.54
N SER A 247 -16.44 -4.44 10.77
CA SER A 247 -15.41 -4.92 9.85
C SER A 247 -15.98 -5.30 8.47
N LEU A 248 -17.21 -5.84 8.41
CA LEU A 248 -17.89 -6.11 7.13
C LEU A 248 -18.27 -4.81 6.40
N ASP A 249 -18.71 -3.79 7.14
CA ASP A 249 -19.02 -2.47 6.58
C ASP A 249 -17.75 -1.80 6.00
N LEU A 250 -16.61 -1.94 6.67
CA LEU A 250 -15.31 -1.52 6.14
C LEU A 250 -14.90 -2.31 4.89
N ILE A 251 -15.09 -3.63 4.85
CA ILE A 251 -14.83 -4.43 3.65
C ILE A 251 -15.71 -3.97 2.48
N LEU A 252 -17.00 -3.72 2.72
CA LEU A 252 -17.88 -3.19 1.68
C LEU A 252 -17.42 -1.83 1.17
N LEU A 253 -17.04 -0.93 2.08
CA LEU A 253 -16.46 0.37 1.74
C LEU A 253 -15.20 0.24 0.87
N SER A 254 -14.32 -0.73 1.18
CA SER A 254 -13.10 -0.97 0.39
C SER A 254 -13.42 -1.40 -1.04
N ILE A 255 -14.45 -2.22 -1.25
CA ILE A 255 -14.89 -2.65 -2.59
C ILE A 255 -15.43 -1.46 -3.37
N ILE A 256 -16.24 -0.60 -2.74
CA ILE A 256 -16.76 0.62 -3.37
C ILE A 256 -15.61 1.54 -3.82
N LEU A 257 -14.59 1.72 -2.97
CA LEU A 257 -13.40 2.50 -3.31
C LEU A 257 -12.63 1.91 -4.50
N LEU A 258 -12.55 0.58 -4.63
CA LEU A 258 -11.94 -0.06 -5.80
C LEU A 258 -12.74 0.16 -7.09
N VAL A 259 -14.07 0.16 -7.01
CA VAL A 259 -14.91 0.48 -8.18
C VAL A 259 -14.63 1.90 -8.64
N ILE A 260 -14.56 2.87 -7.72
CA ILE A 260 -14.20 4.26 -8.03
C ILE A 260 -12.81 4.31 -8.67
N ALA A 261 -11.83 3.61 -8.10
CA ALA A 261 -10.47 3.58 -8.63
C ALA A 261 -10.42 3.07 -10.08
N ALA A 262 -11.09 1.96 -10.38
CA ALA A 262 -11.12 1.38 -11.73
C ALA A 262 -11.79 2.32 -12.74
N LEU A 263 -12.86 3.02 -12.34
CA LEU A 263 -13.49 4.04 -13.19
C LEU A 263 -12.55 5.21 -13.48
N VAL A 264 -11.82 5.69 -12.46
CA VAL A 264 -10.84 6.78 -12.60
C VAL A 264 -9.67 6.34 -13.49
N GLU A 265 -9.19 5.10 -13.36
CA GLU A 265 -8.08 4.57 -14.17
C GLU A 265 -8.46 4.44 -15.64
N VAL A 266 -9.65 3.96 -15.95
CA VAL A 266 -10.07 3.69 -17.34
C VAL A 266 -10.58 4.95 -18.05
N PHE A 267 -11.36 5.79 -17.37
CA PHE A 267 -12.05 6.90 -18.02
C PHE A 267 -11.37 8.26 -17.81
N ILE A 268 -10.76 8.51 -16.65
CA ILE A 268 -10.25 9.85 -16.30
C ILE A 268 -8.75 9.96 -16.57
N THR A 269 -7.97 8.97 -16.11
CA THR A 269 -6.51 9.00 -16.20
C THR A 269 -5.99 9.13 -17.65
N PRO A 270 -6.55 8.43 -18.66
CA PRO A 270 -6.10 8.57 -20.04
C PRO A 270 -6.41 9.95 -20.64
N ILE A 271 -7.50 10.61 -20.21
CA ILE A 271 -7.84 11.95 -20.67
C ILE A 271 -6.82 12.98 -20.17
N ILE A 272 -6.33 12.82 -18.93
CA ILE A 272 -5.40 13.78 -18.30
C ILE A 272 -3.95 13.60 -18.79
N PHE A 273 -3.55 12.37 -19.09
CA PHE A 273 -2.14 12.00 -19.36
C PHE A 273 -1.92 11.38 -20.75
N SER A 274 -2.80 11.65 -21.71
CA SER A 274 -2.64 11.23 -23.11
C SER A 274 -1.55 12.00 -23.85
#